data_AF-A0A960F3V6-F1
#
_entry.id   AF-A0A960F3V6-F1
#
_cell.length_a   1.000
_cell.length_b   1.000
_cell.length_c   1.000
_cell.angle_alpha   90.00
_cell.angle_beta   90.00
_cell.angle_gamma   90.00
#
_symmetry.space_group_name_H-M   'P 1'
#
loop_
_entity.id
_entity.type
_entity.pdbx_description
1 polymer ?
#
loop_
_entity_poly.entity_id
_entity_poly.type
_entity_poly.pdbx_seq_one_letter_code
_entity_poly.pdbx_strand_id
1 'polypeptide(L)'
;MDAASNPQPYFRMLRDSGPVLPGEAERPTLVSRHADVLSVLRTPEVFSSNADAAFIGQVRPLIPLQIDPPEHSKYRKLLDPLFAPKRIAALEPATRALVAELIDSVADRGHANFHAEVAEPFPSTVFLQLLGLPVSRTAEFVELKDGIIRPRARTLPERNRMVAETGQRIYAVLEAVIDDRMAERRDDFISGFL
;
A
#
# COMPACT_ATOMS: atom_id res chain seq x y z
N MET A 1 28.26 2.01 -3.61
CA MET A 1 27.12 2.94 -3.73
C MET A 1 25.89 2.14 -3.33
N ASP A 2 25.14 2.58 -2.33
CA ASP A 2 23.97 1.83 -1.85
C ASP A 2 22.87 1.84 -2.91
N ALA A 3 22.48 0.66 -3.38
CA ALA A 3 21.44 0.49 -4.39
C ALA A 3 20.10 1.09 -3.95
N ALA A 4 19.81 1.17 -2.64
CA ALA A 4 18.58 1.78 -2.15
C ALA A 4 18.57 3.31 -2.33
N SER A 5 19.71 3.97 -2.11
CA SER A 5 19.85 5.44 -2.24
C SER A 5 19.88 5.94 -3.69
N ASN A 6 20.31 5.11 -4.64
CA ASN A 6 20.43 5.46 -6.06
C ASN A 6 20.23 4.20 -6.93
N PRO A 7 19.00 3.69 -7.09
CA PRO A 7 18.73 2.44 -7.81
C PRO A 7 18.81 2.57 -9.34
N GLN A 8 18.82 3.78 -9.89
CA GLN A 8 18.72 4.03 -11.33
C GLN A 8 19.89 3.42 -12.13
N PRO A 9 21.16 3.50 -11.69
CA PRO A 9 22.27 2.79 -12.33
C PRO A 9 22.09 1.28 -12.30
N TYR A 10 21.57 0.71 -11.21
CA TYR A 10 21.29 -0.73 -11.11
C TYR A 10 20.18 -1.15 -12.08
N PHE A 11 19.09 -0.40 -12.16
CA PHE A 11 18.04 -0.65 -13.16
C PHE A 11 18.54 -0.53 -14.59
N ARG A 12 19.47 0.39 -14.87
CA ARG A 12 20.14 0.50 -16.18
C ARG A 12 20.94 -0.76 -16.48
N MET A 13 21.80 -1.17 -15.56
CA MET A 13 22.57 -2.41 -15.67
C MET A 13 21.67 -3.62 -15.93
N LEU A 14 20.55 -3.78 -15.21
CA LEU A 14 19.60 -4.88 -15.43
C LEU A 14 19.01 -4.87 -16.84
N ARG A 15 18.68 -3.70 -17.41
CA ARG A 15 18.15 -3.59 -18.78
C ARG A 15 19.18 -3.88 -19.86
N ASP A 16 20.43 -3.52 -19.59
CA ASP A 16 21.56 -3.71 -20.49
C ASP A 16 21.99 -5.19 -20.51
N SER A 17 21.90 -5.89 -19.37
CA SER A 17 22.21 -7.32 -19.26
C SER A 17 21.19 -8.23 -19.95
N GLY A 18 19.94 -7.80 -20.13
CA GLY A 18 18.91 -8.56 -20.83
C GLY A 18 17.48 -8.20 -20.40
N PRO A 19 16.46 -8.58 -21.20
CA PRO A 19 15.05 -8.34 -20.87
C PRO A 19 14.60 -9.13 -19.63
N VAL A 20 15.06 -10.38 -19.54
CA VAL A 20 14.74 -11.35 -18.49
C VAL A 20 16.04 -11.95 -17.98
N LEU A 21 16.28 -11.84 -16.68
CA LEU A 21 17.41 -12.45 -16.00
C LEU A 21 16.86 -13.58 -15.12
N PRO A 22 17.20 -14.85 -15.42
CA PRO A 22 16.68 -15.97 -14.65
C PRO A 22 17.12 -15.85 -13.18
N GLY A 23 16.19 -16.12 -12.28
CA GLY A 23 16.51 -16.26 -10.86
C GLY A 23 17.33 -17.52 -10.61
N GLU A 24 18.22 -17.48 -9.62
CA GLU A 24 18.97 -18.65 -9.15
C GLU A 24 18.49 -19.05 -7.75
N ALA A 25 18.31 -20.35 -7.51
CA ALA A 25 17.81 -20.91 -6.25
C ALA A 25 16.50 -20.23 -5.78
N GLU A 26 16.51 -19.58 -4.61
CA GLU A 26 15.35 -18.89 -4.03
C GLU A 26 15.15 -17.47 -4.58
N ARG A 27 15.97 -17.00 -5.53
CA ARG A 27 15.83 -15.66 -6.10
C ARG A 27 14.78 -15.65 -7.21
N PRO A 28 13.93 -14.61 -7.27
CA PRO A 28 12.96 -14.49 -8.36
C PRO A 28 13.66 -14.16 -9.68
N THR A 29 13.04 -14.59 -10.78
CA THR A 29 13.36 -14.10 -12.13
C THR A 29 13.11 -12.60 -12.21
N LEU A 30 14.08 -11.85 -12.74
CA LEU A 30 13.99 -10.40 -12.88
C LEU A 30 13.59 -10.03 -14.31
N VAL A 31 12.59 -9.16 -14.44
CA VAL A 31 12.14 -8.59 -15.72
C VAL A 31 12.37 -7.09 -15.67
N SER A 32 13.16 -6.56 -16.60
CA SER A 32 13.77 -5.22 -16.44
C SER A 32 13.35 -4.20 -17.49
N ARG A 33 12.98 -4.67 -18.70
CA ARG A 33 12.59 -3.80 -19.82
C ARG A 33 11.09 -3.57 -19.82
N HIS A 34 10.70 -2.35 -20.17
CA HIS A 34 9.31 -1.88 -20.10
C HIS A 34 8.32 -2.79 -20.84
N ALA A 35 8.65 -3.21 -22.07
CA ALA A 35 7.78 -4.06 -22.87
C ALA A 35 7.53 -5.43 -22.21
N ASP A 36 8.59 -6.02 -21.66
CA ASP A 36 8.52 -7.33 -21.01
C ASP A 36 7.76 -7.26 -19.68
N VAL A 37 7.98 -6.20 -18.88
CA VAL A 37 7.22 -5.95 -17.65
C VAL A 37 5.73 -5.79 -17.97
N LEU A 38 5.38 -5.01 -18.99
CA LEU A 38 3.98 -4.87 -19.40
C LEU A 38 3.38 -6.18 -19.92
N SER A 39 4.15 -7.00 -20.64
CA SER A 39 3.69 -8.31 -21.07
C SER A 39 3.35 -9.19 -19.86
N VAL A 40 4.23 -9.25 -18.86
CA VAL A 40 4.00 -10.02 -17.63
C VAL A 40 2.75 -9.52 -16.90
N LEU A 41 2.63 -8.21 -16.70
CA LEU A 41 1.51 -7.61 -15.96
C LEU A 41 0.15 -7.69 -16.69
N ARG A 42 0.14 -7.99 -17.99
CA ARG A 42 -1.09 -8.04 -18.82
C ARG A 42 -1.51 -9.46 -19.22
N THR A 43 -0.75 -10.47 -18.84
CA THR A 43 -0.99 -11.88 -19.21
C THR A 43 -1.19 -12.72 -17.93
N PRO A 44 -2.24 -12.46 -17.13
CA PRO A 44 -2.47 -13.16 -15.85
C PRO A 44 -2.73 -14.66 -16.01
N GLU A 45 -3.13 -15.12 -17.20
CA GLU A 45 -3.28 -16.53 -17.55
C GLU A 45 -1.94 -17.29 -17.62
N VAL A 46 -0.83 -16.56 -17.76
CA VAL A 46 0.54 -17.10 -17.72
C VAL A 46 1.24 -16.71 -16.41
N PHE A 47 1.09 -15.44 -15.99
CA PHE A 47 1.75 -14.87 -14.83
C PHE A 47 0.74 -14.52 -13.73
N SER A 48 0.42 -15.52 -12.93
CA SER A 48 -0.54 -15.41 -11.82
C SER A 48 -0.11 -14.38 -10.77
N SER A 49 -1.09 -13.64 -10.23
CA SER A 49 -0.91 -12.78 -9.07
C SER A 49 -1.11 -13.52 -7.75
N ASN A 50 -1.62 -14.77 -7.77
CA ASN A 50 -1.74 -15.66 -6.62
C ASN A 50 -0.37 -16.29 -6.27
N ALA A 51 0.61 -15.43 -6.02
CA ALA A 51 1.95 -15.81 -5.60
C ALA A 51 2.22 -15.30 -4.18
N ASP A 52 3.02 -16.06 -3.43
CA ASP A 52 3.52 -15.67 -2.10
C ASP A 52 4.59 -14.56 -2.16
N ALA A 53 4.71 -13.86 -3.28
CA ALA A 53 5.75 -12.88 -3.55
C ALA A 53 5.76 -11.68 -2.58
N ALA A 54 4.63 -11.43 -1.89
CA ALA A 54 4.53 -10.36 -0.89
C ALA A 54 3.84 -10.86 0.39
N PHE A 55 4.62 -11.19 1.42
CA PHE A 55 4.12 -11.44 2.76
C PHE A 55 4.23 -10.18 3.63
N ILE A 56 3.08 -9.66 4.02
CA ILE A 56 2.87 -8.50 4.87
C ILE A 56 2.08 -8.83 6.14
N GLY A 57 2.11 -10.10 6.58
CA GLY A 57 1.39 -10.52 7.79
C GLY A 57 -0.06 -10.90 7.56
N GLN A 58 -0.49 -11.00 6.29
CA GLN A 58 -1.80 -11.49 5.93
C GLN A 58 -1.93 -13.00 6.19
N VAL A 59 -3.09 -13.44 6.68
CA VAL A 59 -3.44 -14.87 6.86
C VAL A 59 -4.42 -15.37 5.79
N ARG A 60 -4.95 -14.46 4.98
CA ARG A 60 -5.77 -14.71 3.80
C ARG A 60 -5.21 -13.89 2.63
N PRO A 61 -5.46 -14.29 1.35
CA PRO A 61 -5.01 -13.52 0.19
C PRO A 61 -5.41 -12.05 0.29
N LEU A 62 -4.51 -11.14 -0.10
CA LEU A 62 -4.83 -9.73 -0.22
C LEU A 62 -5.73 -9.53 -1.43
N ILE A 63 -7.05 -9.49 -1.23
CA ILE A 63 -7.99 -9.33 -2.33
C ILE A 63 -8.12 -7.84 -2.69
N PRO A 64 -8.00 -7.45 -3.98
CA PRO A 64 -7.85 -8.31 -5.16
C PRO A 64 -6.40 -8.52 -5.64
N LEU A 65 -5.38 -8.06 -4.90
CA LEU A 65 -3.97 -8.10 -5.29
C LEU A 65 -3.38 -9.52 -5.47
N GLN A 66 -3.89 -10.53 -4.75
CA GLN A 66 -3.36 -11.91 -4.74
C GLN A 66 -4.36 -12.93 -5.29
N ILE A 67 -5.21 -12.54 -6.24
CA ILE A 67 -6.14 -13.43 -6.93
C ILE A 67 -6.15 -13.12 -8.42
N ASP A 68 -6.52 -14.10 -9.24
CA ASP A 68 -6.60 -13.97 -10.69
C ASP A 68 -8.05 -13.84 -11.20
N PRO A 69 -8.27 -13.41 -12.45
CA PRO A 69 -9.56 -13.57 -13.10
C PRO A 69 -10.04 -15.03 -13.10
N PRO A 70 -11.36 -15.29 -12.98
CA PRO A 70 -12.45 -14.31 -12.98
C PRO A 70 -12.74 -13.66 -11.62
N GLU A 71 -12.21 -14.17 -10.50
CA GLU A 71 -12.51 -13.64 -9.17
C GLU A 71 -11.98 -12.21 -8.99
N HIS A 72 -10.76 -11.93 -9.45
CA HIS A 72 -10.20 -10.58 -9.47
C HIS A 72 -11.18 -9.56 -10.07
N SER A 73 -11.76 -9.88 -11.23
CA SER A 73 -12.69 -8.99 -11.94
C SER A 73 -13.97 -8.71 -11.17
N LYS A 74 -14.46 -9.68 -10.39
CA LYS A 74 -15.65 -9.50 -9.53
C LYS A 74 -15.38 -8.48 -8.43
N TYR A 75 -14.25 -8.59 -7.73
CA TYR A 75 -13.88 -7.66 -6.68
C TYR A 75 -13.54 -6.27 -7.23
N ARG A 76 -12.86 -6.18 -8.38
CA ARG A 76 -12.63 -4.89 -9.05
C ARG A 76 -13.93 -4.18 -9.42
N LYS A 77 -14.94 -4.90 -9.88
CA LYS A 77 -16.26 -4.32 -10.18
C LYS A 77 -16.91 -3.64 -8.97
N LEU A 78 -16.62 -4.11 -7.76
CA LEU A 78 -17.09 -3.50 -6.51
C LEU A 78 -16.20 -2.32 -6.07
N LEU A 79 -14.88 -2.43 -6.25
CA LEU A 79 -13.90 -1.42 -5.81
C LEU A 79 -13.81 -0.22 -6.75
N ASP A 80 -13.77 -0.43 -8.07
CA ASP A 80 -13.50 0.60 -9.07
C ASP A 80 -14.48 1.81 -8.99
N PRO A 81 -15.80 1.62 -8.73
CA PRO A 81 -16.71 2.75 -8.56
C PRO A 81 -16.36 3.68 -7.39
N LEU A 82 -15.74 3.15 -6.32
CA LEU A 82 -15.31 3.94 -5.17
C LEU A 82 -14.16 4.89 -5.57
N PHE A 83 -13.32 4.46 -6.52
CA PHE A 83 -12.18 5.23 -7.04
C PHE A 83 -12.47 5.94 -8.37
N ALA A 84 -13.74 6.04 -8.78
CA ALA A 84 -14.11 6.74 -10.01
C ALA A 84 -13.70 8.23 -9.97
N PRO A 85 -13.33 8.85 -11.11
CA PRO A 85 -12.83 10.23 -11.14
C PRO A 85 -13.71 11.25 -10.40
N LYS A 86 -15.04 11.13 -10.49
CA LYS A 86 -15.98 12.00 -9.78
C LYS A 86 -15.91 11.84 -8.25
N ARG A 87 -15.75 10.60 -7.75
CA ARG A 87 -15.62 10.32 -6.31
C ARG A 87 -14.30 10.87 -5.78
N ILE A 88 -13.21 10.65 -6.51
CA ILE A 88 -11.88 11.16 -6.12
C ILE A 88 -11.84 12.69 -6.19
N ALA A 89 -12.42 13.31 -7.20
CA ALA A 89 -12.48 14.78 -7.30
C ALA A 89 -13.21 15.42 -6.11
N ALA A 90 -14.21 14.74 -5.53
CA ALA A 90 -14.91 15.23 -4.35
C ALA A 90 -14.02 15.27 -3.08
N LEU A 91 -12.90 14.54 -3.05
CA LEU A 91 -11.94 14.56 -1.94
C LEU A 91 -10.97 15.75 -2.00
N GLU A 92 -10.88 16.44 -3.15
CA GLU A 92 -9.89 17.49 -3.41
C GLU A 92 -9.97 18.66 -2.41
N PRO A 93 -11.15 19.23 -2.07
CA PRO A 93 -11.23 20.35 -1.13
C PRO A 93 -10.71 20.00 0.27
N ALA A 94 -11.10 18.85 0.81
CA ALA A 94 -10.66 18.39 2.13
C ALA A 94 -9.16 18.06 2.14
N THR A 95 -8.68 17.40 1.08
CA THR A 95 -7.26 17.08 0.90
C THR A 95 -6.41 18.36 0.82
N ARG A 96 -6.88 19.37 0.08
CA ARG A 96 -6.22 20.67 -0.05
C ARG A 96 -6.15 21.41 1.30
N ALA A 97 -7.25 21.39 2.06
CA ALA A 97 -7.29 21.99 3.39
C ALA A 97 -6.29 21.34 4.34
N LEU A 98 -6.20 20.00 4.33
CA LEU A 98 -5.21 19.26 5.13
C LEU A 98 -3.77 19.62 4.76
N VAL A 99 -3.46 19.73 3.46
CA VAL A 99 -2.11 20.14 3.02
C VAL A 99 -1.78 21.56 3.49
N ALA A 100 -2.75 22.48 3.40
CA ALA A 100 -2.56 23.85 3.90
C ALA A 100 -2.27 23.85 5.40
N GLU A 101 -3.06 23.13 6.20
CA GLU A 101 -2.85 23.01 7.66
C GLU A 101 -1.45 22.46 8.00
N LEU A 102 -1.02 21.38 7.32
CA LEU A 102 0.30 20.78 7.55
C LEU A 102 1.43 21.75 7.20
N ILE A 103 1.30 22.51 6.10
CA ILE A 103 2.30 23.50 5.69
C ILE A 103 2.30 24.69 6.65
N ASP A 104 1.14 25.22 7.01
CA ASP A 104 1.01 26.38 7.91
C ASP A 104 1.59 26.08 9.29
N SER A 105 1.49 24.82 9.76
CA SER A 105 2.09 24.40 11.04
C SER A 105 3.62 24.54 11.09
N VAL A 106 4.29 24.58 9.93
CA VAL A 106 5.75 24.62 9.83
C VAL A 106 6.30 25.87 9.15
N ALA A 107 5.47 26.62 8.41
CA ALA A 107 5.89 27.68 7.50
C ALA A 107 6.67 28.80 8.20
N ASP A 108 6.20 29.25 9.37
CA ASP A 108 6.79 30.40 10.08
C ASP A 108 8.15 30.09 10.73
N ARG A 109 8.53 28.82 10.82
CA ARG A 109 9.80 28.41 11.48
C ARG A 109 11.02 28.58 10.57
N GLY A 110 10.81 28.76 9.26
CA GLY A 110 11.87 28.84 8.25
C GLY A 110 12.64 27.52 8.03
N HIS A 111 12.27 26.45 8.73
CA HIS A 111 12.82 25.10 8.59
C HIS A 111 11.81 24.05 9.07
N ALA A 112 11.92 22.83 8.54
CA ALA A 112 11.09 21.70 8.93
C ALA A 112 11.76 20.39 8.52
N ASN A 113 11.47 19.30 9.25
CA ASN A 113 11.61 17.97 8.72
C ASN A 113 10.37 17.66 7.88
N PHE A 114 10.43 18.02 6.59
CA PHE A 114 9.31 17.87 5.67
C PHE A 114 8.73 16.44 5.63
N HIS A 115 9.57 15.41 5.81
CA HIS A 115 9.08 14.04 5.83
C HIS A 115 8.18 13.77 7.03
N ALA A 116 8.71 13.98 8.24
CA ALA A 116 8.00 13.67 9.49
C ALA A 116 6.81 14.59 9.75
N GLU A 117 6.91 15.85 9.32
CA GLU A 117 5.93 16.89 9.69
C GLU A 117 4.88 17.14 8.60
N VAL A 118 5.12 16.74 7.34
CA VAL A 118 4.19 16.98 6.23
C VAL A 118 3.94 15.71 5.41
N ALA A 119 4.99 15.13 4.84
CA ALA A 119 4.84 14.09 3.82
C ALA A 119 4.35 12.73 4.35
N GLU A 120 4.67 12.38 5.60
CA GLU A 120 4.19 11.14 6.22
C GLU A 120 2.77 11.27 6.79
N PRO A 121 2.42 12.32 7.56
CA PRO A 121 1.06 12.50 8.06
C PRO A 121 0.03 12.64 6.94
N PHE A 122 0.37 13.35 5.86
CA PHE A 122 -0.56 13.66 4.77
C PHE A 122 -1.29 12.42 4.18
N PRO A 123 -0.60 11.45 3.56
CA PRO A 123 -1.27 10.30 2.94
C PRO A 123 -1.96 9.41 3.96
N SER A 124 -1.44 9.30 5.19
CA SER A 124 -2.06 8.51 6.26
C SER A 124 -3.39 9.13 6.72
N THR A 125 -3.46 10.45 6.88
CA THR A 125 -4.71 11.13 7.22
C THR A 125 -5.73 11.05 6.10
N VAL A 126 -5.32 11.26 4.84
CA VAL A 126 -6.21 11.10 3.66
C VAL A 126 -6.77 9.67 3.59
N PHE A 127 -5.94 8.66 3.85
CA PHE A 127 -6.37 7.27 3.88
C PHE A 127 -7.44 7.01 4.96
N LEU A 128 -7.26 7.54 6.17
CA LEU A 128 -8.26 7.42 7.23
C LEU A 128 -9.57 8.11 6.88
N GLN A 129 -9.53 9.31 6.30
CA GLN A 129 -10.71 10.01 5.84
C GLN A 129 -11.47 9.22 4.77
N LEU A 130 -10.76 8.64 3.81
CA LEU A 130 -11.34 7.80 2.76
C LEU A 130 -12.04 6.56 3.32
N LEU A 131 -11.49 5.97 4.39
CA LEU A 131 -12.11 4.84 5.10
C LEU A 131 -13.20 5.24 6.11
N GLY A 132 -13.45 6.54 6.32
CA GLY A 132 -14.37 7.02 7.35
C GLY A 132 -13.88 6.75 8.78
N LEU A 133 -12.56 6.66 8.97
CA LEU A 133 -11.93 6.40 10.26
C LEU A 133 -11.51 7.71 10.96
N PRO A 134 -11.49 7.75 12.30
CA PRO A 134 -11.05 8.94 13.03
C PRO A 134 -9.59 9.29 12.73
N VAL A 135 -9.33 10.53 12.32
CA VAL A 135 -7.97 11.03 12.05
C VAL A 135 -7.07 11.05 13.30
N SER A 136 -7.65 11.01 14.50
CA SER A 136 -6.90 10.81 15.75
C SER A 136 -6.12 9.49 15.78
N ARG A 137 -6.46 8.52 14.92
CA ARG A 137 -5.75 7.24 14.77
C ARG A 137 -4.59 7.30 13.77
N THR A 138 -4.23 8.47 13.23
CA THR A 138 -3.16 8.60 12.23
C THR A 138 -1.85 7.99 12.71
N ALA A 139 -1.43 8.29 13.94
CA ALA A 139 -0.19 7.74 14.50
C ALA A 139 -0.23 6.21 14.64
N GLU A 140 -1.37 5.65 15.02
CA GLU A 140 -1.58 4.19 15.08
C GLU A 140 -1.42 3.56 13.69
N PHE A 141 -2.07 4.10 12.67
CA PHE A 141 -1.99 3.56 11.31
C PHE A 141 -0.60 3.72 10.66
N VAL A 142 0.13 4.80 10.99
CA VAL A 142 1.53 4.95 10.61
C VAL A 142 2.38 3.85 11.24
N GLU A 143 2.19 3.57 12.53
CA GLU A 143 2.91 2.51 13.24
C GLU A 143 2.59 1.11 12.68
N LEU A 144 1.31 0.81 12.41
CA LEU A 144 0.89 -0.44 11.77
C LEU A 144 1.49 -0.61 10.36
N LYS A 145 1.48 0.46 9.54
CA LYS A 145 2.12 0.49 8.22
C LYS A 145 3.62 0.19 8.32
N ASP A 146 4.32 0.86 9.23
CA ASP A 146 5.76 0.67 9.40
C ASP A 146 6.11 -0.71 9.95
N GLY A 147 5.32 -1.26 10.87
CA GLY A 147 5.53 -2.60 11.43
C GLY A 147 5.46 -3.71 10.36
N ILE A 148 4.73 -3.47 9.27
CA ILE A 148 4.65 -4.38 8.13
C ILE A 148 5.71 -4.10 7.06
N ILE A 149 5.81 -2.84 6.62
CA ILE A 149 6.59 -2.48 5.43
C ILE A 149 8.06 -2.29 5.77
N ARG A 150 8.36 -1.77 6.97
CA ARG A 150 9.70 -1.44 7.45
C ARG A 150 9.91 -1.90 8.90
N PRO A 151 9.65 -3.19 9.22
CA PRO A 151 9.89 -3.71 10.56
C PRO A 151 11.35 -3.47 10.96
N ARG A 152 11.57 -2.97 12.17
CA ARG A 152 12.91 -2.73 12.75
C ARG A 152 13.58 -4.03 13.19
N ALA A 153 13.60 -5.02 12.31
CA ALA A 153 14.21 -6.32 12.52
C ALA A 153 15.66 -6.34 12.03
N ARG A 154 16.51 -7.08 12.73
CA ARG A 154 17.92 -7.33 12.37
C ARG A 154 18.09 -8.64 11.62
N THR A 155 17.14 -9.56 11.74
CA THR A 155 17.18 -10.89 11.12
C THR A 155 15.85 -11.21 10.42
N LEU A 156 15.89 -12.13 9.44
CA LEU A 156 14.66 -12.59 8.76
C LEU A 156 13.66 -13.27 9.70
N PRO A 157 14.06 -14.15 10.64
CA PRO A 157 13.10 -14.73 11.60
C PRO A 157 12.44 -13.68 12.50
N GLU A 158 13.20 -12.68 12.95
CA GLU A 158 12.66 -11.56 13.71
C GLU A 158 11.69 -10.72 12.87
N ARG A 159 12.06 -10.42 11.62
CA ARG A 159 11.20 -9.72 10.66
C ARG A 159 9.87 -10.43 10.51
N ASN A 160 9.89 -11.74 10.26
CA ASN A 160 8.70 -12.53 10.03
C ASN A 160 7.78 -12.54 11.25
N ARG A 161 8.34 -12.61 12.46
CA ARG A 161 7.58 -12.52 13.71
C ARG A 161 6.92 -11.14 13.87
N MET A 162 7.69 -10.05 13.73
CA MET A 162 7.17 -8.69 13.86
C MET A 162 6.06 -8.39 12.85
N VAL A 163 6.24 -8.83 11.61
CA VAL A 163 5.25 -8.67 10.54
C VAL A 163 3.98 -9.47 10.84
N ALA A 164 4.10 -10.70 11.35
CA ALA A 164 2.96 -11.51 11.75
C ALA A 164 2.18 -10.90 12.92
N GLU A 165 2.87 -10.43 13.96
CA GLU A 165 2.27 -9.74 15.11
C GLU A 165 1.55 -8.45 14.68
N THR A 166 2.18 -7.65 13.82
CA THR A 166 1.56 -6.43 13.27
C THR A 166 0.35 -6.76 12.39
N GLY A 167 0.44 -7.82 11.59
CA GLY A 167 -0.67 -8.32 10.77
C GLY A 167 -1.88 -8.68 11.62
N GLN A 168 -1.70 -9.41 12.72
CA GLN A 168 -2.79 -9.75 13.66
C GLN A 168 -3.48 -8.51 14.22
N ARG A 169 -2.71 -7.48 14.59
CA ARG A 169 -3.27 -6.21 15.08
C ARG A 169 -4.09 -5.49 14.01
N ILE A 170 -3.63 -5.52 12.75
CA ILE A 170 -4.39 -4.94 11.63
C ILE A 170 -5.69 -5.71 11.40
N TYR A 171 -5.67 -7.04 11.45
CA TYR A 171 -6.91 -7.83 11.37
C TYR A 171 -7.90 -7.43 12.46
N ALA A 172 -7.46 -7.38 13.72
CA ALA A 172 -8.32 -6.99 14.84
C ALA A 172 -8.92 -5.57 14.65
N VAL A 173 -8.12 -4.61 14.17
CA VAL A 173 -8.61 -3.26 13.86
C VAL A 173 -9.64 -3.27 12.74
N LEU A 174 -9.36 -3.98 11.63
CA LEU A 174 -10.27 -4.03 10.48
C LEU A 174 -11.56 -4.79 10.79
N GLU A 175 -11.50 -5.85 11.60
CA GLU A 175 -12.68 -6.60 12.06
C GLU A 175 -13.59 -5.71 12.90
N ALA A 176 -13.05 -5.00 13.89
CA ALA A 176 -13.84 -4.06 14.69
C ALA A 176 -14.50 -2.95 13.84
N VAL A 177 -13.80 -2.46 12.82
CA VAL A 177 -14.33 -1.46 11.88
C VAL A 177 -15.44 -2.05 11.00
N ILE A 178 -15.27 -3.28 10.52
CA ILE A 178 -16.30 -3.98 9.74
C ILE A 178 -17.55 -4.22 10.59
N ASP A 179 -17.40 -4.69 11.83
CA ASP A 179 -18.51 -4.93 12.75
C ASP A 179 -19.30 -3.63 13.00
N ASP A 180 -18.61 -2.51 13.26
CA ASP A 180 -19.22 -1.19 13.41
C ASP A 180 -20.00 -0.77 12.15
N ARG A 181 -19.47 -1.01 10.94
CA ARG A 181 -20.17 -0.69 9.68
C ARG A 181 -21.28 -1.67 9.32
N MET A 182 -21.21 -2.92 9.77
CA MET A 182 -22.30 -3.86 9.62
C MET A 182 -23.48 -3.49 10.52
N ALA A 183 -23.22 -2.93 11.71
CA ALA A 183 -24.25 -2.40 12.59
C ALA A 183 -24.83 -1.06 12.10
N GLU A 184 -23.97 -0.14 11.65
CA GLU A 184 -24.37 1.19 11.17
C GLU A 184 -23.58 1.63 9.93
N ARG A 185 -24.23 1.58 8.77
CA ARG A 185 -23.63 2.01 7.48
C ARG A 185 -23.41 3.52 7.45
N ARG A 186 -22.29 3.94 6.87
CA ARG A 186 -21.90 5.35 6.70
C ARG A 186 -21.59 5.65 5.22
N ASP A 187 -21.39 6.92 4.86
CA ASP A 187 -20.93 7.30 3.52
C ASP A 187 -19.39 7.25 3.45
N ASP A 188 -18.84 6.03 3.53
CA ASP A 188 -17.40 5.76 3.40
C ASP A 188 -17.11 4.51 2.55
N PHE A 189 -15.84 4.30 2.22
CA PHE A 189 -15.43 3.21 1.33
C PHE A 189 -15.73 1.83 1.90
N ILE A 190 -15.70 1.67 3.22
CA ILE A 190 -15.93 0.39 3.88
C ILE A 190 -17.41 0.02 3.74
N SER A 191 -18.30 0.97 4.04
CA SER A 191 -19.75 0.78 3.91
C SER A 191 -20.19 0.55 2.46
N GLY A 192 -19.47 1.14 1.50
CA GLY A 192 -19.69 0.93 0.06
C GLY A 192 -19.26 -0.45 -0.44
N PHE A 193 -18.45 -1.18 0.32
CA PHE A 193 -17.99 -2.53 0.00
C PHE A 193 -18.82 -3.63 0.68
N LEU A 194 -19.41 -3.34 1.84
CA LEU A 194 -20.29 -4.25 2.59
C LEU A 194 -21.69 -4.32 1.96
#